data_AF-A0A835ILD4-F1
#
_entry.id   AF-A0A835ILD4-F1
#
_cell.length_a   1.000
_cell.length_b   1.000
_cell.length_c   1.000
_cell.angle_alpha   90.00
_cell.angle_beta   90.00
_cell.angle_gamma   90.00
#
_symmetry.space_group_name_H-M   'P 1'
#
loop_
_entity.id
_entity.type
_entity.pdbx_description
1 polymer ?
#
loop_
_entity_poly.entity_id
_entity_poly.type
_entity_poly.pdbx_seq_one_letter_code
_entity_poly.pdbx_strand_id
1 'polypeptide(L)'
;MNKAGKASNIKSKDILEIIRQRKLDLAENKASPKQDILSHMWLRTFEDGQPMEERDIADKILGLIVGGHDTASTALTFVVKYLAKFPHIYNEVLKGKGPAPYTFVPFGGGLRMCPGIDYAWLVMLVFIHNLVTKFRWEEALPKEKTIFVPLAMPEKGLPIRLQAHSVYLDK
;
A
#
# COMPACT_ATOMS: atom_id res chain seq x y z
N MET A 1 -19.67 -18.08 -13.60
CA MET A 1 -18.59 -17.22 -13.06
C MET A 1 -19.14 -15.81 -12.79
N ASN A 2 -19.04 -15.31 -11.56
CA ASN A 2 -19.59 -13.99 -11.15
C ASN A 2 -18.69 -12.82 -11.61
N LYS A 3 -19.15 -11.56 -11.47
CA LYS A 3 -18.38 -10.35 -11.88
C LYS A 3 -17.01 -10.28 -11.18
N ALA A 4 -16.95 -10.61 -9.90
CA ALA A 4 -15.70 -10.64 -9.12
C ALA A 4 -14.70 -11.66 -9.69
N GLY A 5 -15.15 -12.88 -10.00
CA GLY A 5 -14.31 -13.91 -10.61
C GLY A 5 -13.83 -13.54 -12.01
N LYS A 6 -14.65 -12.82 -12.81
CA LYS A 6 -14.21 -12.29 -14.11
C LYS A 6 -13.10 -11.24 -13.95
N ALA A 7 -13.24 -10.30 -13.01
CA ALA A 7 -12.25 -9.26 -12.76
C ALA A 7 -10.93 -9.83 -12.21
N SER A 8 -11.00 -10.80 -11.29
CA SER A 8 -9.83 -11.52 -10.79
C SER A 8 -9.09 -12.21 -11.93
N ASN A 9 -9.82 -12.93 -12.80
CA ASN A 9 -9.21 -13.64 -13.93
C ASN A 9 -8.54 -12.71 -14.95
N ILE A 10 -9.02 -11.47 -15.11
CA ILE A 10 -8.36 -10.49 -15.99
C ILE A 10 -7.03 -10.05 -15.37
N LYS A 11 -7.03 -9.63 -14.10
CA LYS A 11 -5.80 -9.22 -13.40
C LYS A 11 -4.78 -10.35 -13.30
N SER A 12 -5.23 -11.59 -13.09
CA SER A 12 -4.34 -12.75 -13.08
C SER A 12 -3.67 -12.98 -14.44
N LYS A 13 -4.31 -12.65 -15.58
CA LYS A 13 -3.68 -12.73 -16.90
C LYS A 13 -2.54 -11.72 -17.07
N ASP A 14 -2.74 -10.49 -16.61
CA ASP A 14 -1.71 -9.45 -16.69
C ASP A 14 -0.48 -9.84 -15.85
N ILE A 15 -0.72 -10.37 -14.65
CA ILE A 15 0.36 -10.86 -13.77
C ILE A 15 1.07 -12.06 -14.40
N LEU A 16 0.34 -13.00 -15.02
CA LEU A 16 0.93 -14.14 -15.72
C LEU A 16 1.87 -13.70 -16.85
N GLU A 17 1.51 -12.65 -17.59
CA GLU A 17 2.37 -12.11 -18.63
C GLU A 17 3.67 -11.54 -18.04
N ILE A 18 3.58 -10.81 -16.92
CA ILE A 18 4.76 -10.32 -16.19
C ILE A 18 5.64 -11.49 -15.69
N ILE A 19 5.03 -12.56 -15.20
CA ILE A 19 5.75 -13.77 -14.75
C ILE A 19 6.52 -14.41 -15.90
N ARG A 20 5.88 -14.58 -17.06
CA ARG A 20 6.50 -15.17 -18.25
C ARG A 20 7.64 -14.32 -18.77
N GLN A 21 7.46 -13.00 -18.83
CA GLN A 21 8.55 -12.10 -19.19
C GLN A 21 9.71 -12.22 -18.21
N ARG A 22 9.42 -12.23 -16.90
CA ARG A 22 10.47 -12.34 -15.88
C ARG A 22 11.26 -13.65 -15.98
N LYS A 23 10.59 -14.75 -16.35
CA LYS A 23 11.24 -16.04 -16.61
C LYS A 23 12.25 -15.95 -17.76
N LEU A 24 11.90 -15.29 -18.85
CA LEU A 24 12.80 -15.06 -19.97
C LEU A 24 13.98 -14.19 -19.54
N ASP A 25 13.73 -13.11 -18.79
CA ASP A 25 14.78 -12.22 -18.31
C ASP A 25 15.78 -12.95 -17.40
N LEU A 26 15.33 -13.90 -16.59
CA LEU A 26 16.20 -14.73 -15.73
C LEU A 26 17.04 -15.71 -16.57
N ALA A 27 16.47 -16.31 -17.61
CA ALA A 27 17.20 -17.20 -18.52
C ALA A 27 18.27 -16.45 -19.33
N GLU A 28 18.00 -15.19 -19.68
CA GLU A 28 18.92 -14.32 -20.43
C GLU A 28 19.90 -13.54 -19.53
N ASN A 29 19.91 -13.80 -18.22
CA ASN A 29 20.71 -13.07 -17.22
C ASN A 29 20.47 -11.54 -17.18
N LYS A 30 19.31 -11.07 -17.67
CA LYS A 30 18.85 -9.68 -17.56
C LYS A 30 18.24 -9.38 -16.19
N ALA A 31 17.91 -10.43 -15.43
CA ALA A 31 17.30 -10.38 -14.12
C ALA A 31 18.14 -11.16 -13.10
N SER A 32 18.11 -10.73 -11.83
CA SER A 32 18.76 -11.44 -10.72
C SER A 32 17.74 -12.16 -9.83
N PRO A 33 18.03 -13.39 -9.36
CA PRO A 33 17.24 -14.10 -8.35
C PRO A 33 16.93 -13.30 -7.07
N LYS A 34 17.77 -12.34 -6.73
CA LYS A 34 17.71 -11.57 -5.47
C LYS A 34 17.07 -10.19 -5.62
N GLN A 35 16.65 -9.80 -6.82
CA GLN A 35 16.20 -8.43 -7.07
C GLN A 35 14.79 -8.14 -6.54
N ASP A 36 13.89 -9.14 -6.59
CA ASP A 36 12.50 -8.99 -6.16
C ASP A 36 11.84 -10.33 -5.81
N ILE A 37 10.65 -10.22 -5.21
CA ILE A 37 9.85 -11.33 -4.72
C ILE A 37 9.47 -12.29 -5.86
N LEU A 38 9.17 -11.77 -7.05
CA LEU A 38 8.79 -12.60 -8.20
C LEU A 38 9.95 -13.48 -8.66
N SER A 39 11.13 -12.87 -8.84
CA SER A 39 12.36 -13.55 -9.23
C SER A 39 12.78 -14.60 -8.19
N HIS A 40 12.59 -14.26 -6.92
CA HIS A 40 12.83 -15.19 -5.82
C HIS A 40 11.82 -16.35 -5.82
N MET A 41 10.53 -16.10 -6.00
CA MET A 41 9.50 -17.15 -6.03
C MET A 41 9.67 -18.11 -7.21
N TRP A 42 10.08 -17.61 -8.37
CA TRP A 42 10.32 -18.44 -9.56
C TRP A 42 11.39 -19.52 -9.33
N LEU A 43 12.40 -19.22 -8.52
CA LEU A 43 13.54 -20.13 -8.27
C LEU A 43 13.36 -20.99 -7.01
N ARG A 44 12.23 -20.87 -6.31
CA ARG A 44 11.93 -21.65 -5.12
C ARG A 44 11.10 -22.87 -5.45
N THR A 45 11.41 -23.96 -4.79
CA THR A 45 10.61 -25.18 -4.76
C THR A 45 9.89 -25.29 -3.43
N PHE A 46 8.77 -26.02 -3.41
CA PHE A 46 8.11 -26.48 -2.20
C PHE A 46 8.99 -27.50 -1.45
N GLU A 47 8.56 -27.90 -0.25
CA GLU A 47 9.29 -28.85 0.61
C GLU A 47 9.47 -30.23 -0.03
N ASP A 48 8.57 -30.61 -0.95
CA ASP A 48 8.63 -31.84 -1.74
C ASP A 48 9.54 -31.73 -2.99
N GLY A 49 10.17 -30.58 -3.20
CA GLY A 49 11.05 -30.31 -4.35
C GLY A 49 10.30 -29.87 -5.62
N GLN A 50 8.97 -29.77 -5.62
CA GLN A 50 8.22 -29.30 -6.79
C GLN A 50 8.34 -27.78 -6.96
N PRO A 51 8.52 -27.26 -8.18
CA PRO A 51 8.48 -25.83 -8.44
C PRO A 51 7.05 -25.29 -8.27
N MET A 52 6.93 -23.99 -8.00
CA MET A 52 5.62 -23.33 -7.92
C MET A 52 5.03 -23.12 -9.33
N GLU A 53 3.75 -23.42 -9.52
CA GLU A 53 3.09 -23.15 -10.80
C GLU A 53 2.94 -21.64 -11.05
N GLU A 54 2.96 -21.22 -12.32
CA GLU A 54 2.80 -19.80 -12.70
C GLU A 54 1.51 -19.19 -12.12
N ARG A 55 0.43 -19.98 -12.03
CA ARG A 55 -0.85 -19.54 -11.47
C ARG A 55 -0.77 -19.30 -9.96
N ASP A 56 -0.10 -20.18 -9.23
CA ASP A 56 0.09 -20.01 -7.78
C ASP A 56 0.96 -18.79 -7.47
N ILE A 57 2.00 -18.55 -8.28
CA ILE A 57 2.82 -17.34 -8.20
C ILE A 57 1.95 -16.11 -8.45
N ALA A 58 1.11 -16.14 -9.50
CA ALA A 58 0.23 -15.04 -9.85
C ALA A 58 -0.76 -14.72 -8.72
N ASP A 59 -1.38 -15.75 -8.13
CA ASP A 59 -2.35 -15.60 -7.06
C ASP A 59 -1.70 -15.05 -5.77
N LYS A 60 -0.48 -15.48 -5.45
CA LYS A 60 0.29 -14.91 -4.32
C LYS A 60 0.64 -13.45 -4.55
N ILE A 61 1.11 -13.08 -5.74
CA ILE A 61 1.39 -11.69 -6.11
C ILE A 61 0.13 -10.84 -6.04
N LEU A 62 -0.98 -11.32 -6.60
CA LEU A 62 -2.26 -10.63 -6.56
C LEU A 62 -2.73 -10.41 -5.11
N GLY A 63 -2.60 -11.43 -4.26
CA GLY A 63 -2.91 -11.35 -2.84
C GLY A 63 -2.08 -10.29 -2.12
N LEU A 64 -0.77 -10.20 -2.39
CA LEU A 64 0.11 -9.18 -1.83
C LEU A 64 -0.28 -7.77 -2.29
N ILE A 65 -0.57 -7.59 -3.58
CA ILE A 65 -0.96 -6.28 -4.14
C ILE A 65 -2.29 -5.81 -3.55
N VAL A 66 -3.31 -6.66 -3.57
CA VAL A 66 -4.65 -6.32 -3.06
C VAL A 66 -4.59 -6.06 -1.55
N GLY A 67 -3.92 -6.94 -0.79
CA GLY A 67 -3.78 -6.80 0.65
C GLY A 67 -3.05 -5.53 1.08
N GLY A 68 -2.01 -5.13 0.34
CA GLY A 68 -1.25 -3.92 0.62
C GLY A 68 -1.94 -2.63 0.18
N HIS A 69 -2.55 -2.61 -1.00
CA HIS A 69 -3.11 -1.40 -1.60
C HIS A 69 -4.34 -0.86 -0.85
N ASP A 70 -5.33 -1.71 -0.61
CA ASP A 70 -6.62 -1.26 -0.09
C ASP A 70 -6.52 -0.83 1.38
N THR A 71 -5.69 -1.54 2.15
CA THR A 71 -5.46 -1.24 3.57
C THR A 71 -4.61 0.02 3.75
N ALA A 72 -3.53 0.19 2.98
CA ALA A 72 -2.68 1.38 3.06
C ALA A 72 -3.45 2.65 2.61
N SER A 73 -4.22 2.57 1.52
CA SER A 73 -5.03 3.69 1.04
C SER A 73 -6.07 4.12 2.07
N THR A 74 -6.75 3.15 2.70
CA THR A 74 -7.71 3.40 3.77
C THR A 74 -7.02 4.04 4.99
N ALA A 75 -5.89 3.49 5.43
CA ALA A 75 -5.14 4.03 6.56
C ALA A 75 -4.72 5.49 6.32
N LEU A 76 -4.16 5.80 5.16
CA LEU A 76 -3.80 7.16 4.76
C LEU A 76 -5.01 8.10 4.77
N THR A 77 -6.16 7.63 4.25
CA THR A 77 -7.41 8.39 4.23
C THR A 77 -7.83 8.78 5.65
N PHE A 78 -7.80 7.84 6.60
CA PHE A 78 -8.12 8.15 7.99
C PHE A 78 -7.08 9.01 8.68
N VAL A 79 -5.79 8.85 8.36
CA VAL A 79 -4.76 9.76 8.86
C VAL A 79 -5.10 11.19 8.46
N VAL A 80 -5.42 11.45 7.19
CA VAL A 80 -5.83 12.78 6.72
C VAL A 80 -7.10 13.26 7.45
N LYS A 81 -8.14 12.42 7.52
CA LYS A 81 -9.39 12.76 8.23
C LYS A 81 -9.16 13.14 9.69
N TYR A 82 -8.32 12.39 10.41
CA TYR A 82 -8.05 12.64 11.82
C TYR A 82 -7.11 13.83 12.04
N LEU A 83 -6.17 14.10 11.14
CA LEU A 83 -5.36 15.31 11.18
C LEU A 83 -6.23 16.56 11.00
N ALA A 84 -7.25 16.52 10.14
CA ALA A 84 -8.21 17.63 9.97
C ALA A 84 -9.07 17.80 11.22
N LYS A 85 -9.54 16.69 11.81
CA LYS A 85 -10.40 16.70 12.99
C LYS A 85 -9.66 17.14 14.27
N PHE A 86 -8.35 16.89 14.37
CA PHE A 86 -7.56 17.15 15.57
C PHE A 86 -6.34 18.04 15.30
N PRO A 87 -6.52 19.38 15.20
CA PRO A 87 -5.44 20.31 14.87
C PRO A 87 -4.25 20.29 15.84
N HIS A 88 -4.49 19.95 17.12
CA HIS A 88 -3.41 19.81 18.10
C HIS A 88 -2.46 18.64 17.77
N ILE A 89 -2.99 17.53 17.25
CA ILE A 89 -2.18 16.40 16.77
C ILE A 89 -1.40 16.80 15.52
N TYR A 90 -2.06 17.49 14.58
CA TYR A 90 -1.41 18.01 13.38
C TYR A 90 -0.19 18.87 13.69
N ASN A 91 -0.31 19.77 14.67
CA ASN A 91 0.81 20.61 15.12
C ASN A 91 1.97 19.82 15.74
N GLU A 92 1.71 18.70 16.43
CA GLU A 92 2.78 17.84 16.97
C GLU A 92 3.46 17.02 15.86
N VAL A 93 2.71 16.56 14.85
CA VAL A 93 3.26 15.91 13.65
C VAL A 93 4.17 16.86 12.88
N LEU A 94 3.80 18.14 12.74
CA LEU A 94 4.66 19.17 12.14
C LEU A 94 5.98 19.36 12.89
N LYS A 95 6.00 19.13 14.21
CA LYS A 95 7.22 19.19 15.05
C LYS A 95 8.01 17.87 15.02
N GLY A 96 7.58 16.88 14.24
CA GLY A 96 8.21 15.57 14.17
C GLY A 96 8.01 14.69 15.40
N LYS A 97 7.02 14.98 16.25
CA LYS A 97 6.74 14.13 17.42
C LYS A 97 5.81 12.97 17.04
N GLY A 98 6.18 11.77 17.46
CA GLY A 98 5.39 10.55 17.33
C GLY A 98 4.97 9.98 18.68
N PRO A 99 4.13 8.92 18.69
CA PRO A 99 3.81 8.18 19.90
C PRO A 99 5.06 7.51 20.50
N ALA A 100 5.02 7.18 21.78
CA ALA A 100 6.10 6.44 22.43
C ALA A 100 6.33 5.07 21.74
N PRO A 101 7.56 4.54 21.74
CA PRO A 101 7.83 3.22 21.18
C PRO A 101 6.91 2.14 21.77
N TYR A 102 6.45 1.21 20.92
CA TYR A 102 5.61 0.07 21.30
C TYR A 102 4.17 0.38 21.78
N THR A 103 3.72 1.63 21.79
CA THR A 103 2.30 1.94 22.11
C THR A 103 1.35 1.72 20.93
N PHE A 104 1.89 1.43 19.74
CA PHE A 104 1.13 1.25 18.51
C PHE A 104 1.74 0.13 17.67
N VAL A 105 1.04 -1.00 17.56
CA VAL A 105 1.48 -2.24 16.89
C VAL A 105 0.47 -2.70 15.82
N PRO A 106 0.10 -1.84 14.84
CA PRO A 106 -0.98 -2.11 13.89
C PRO A 106 -0.66 -3.25 12.90
N PHE A 107 0.60 -3.66 12.80
CA PHE A 107 1.09 -4.70 11.89
C PHE A 107 1.29 -6.06 12.59
N GLY A 108 0.85 -6.19 13.85
CA GLY A 108 1.09 -7.37 14.67
C GLY A 108 2.56 -7.48 15.12
N GLY A 109 2.88 -8.60 15.78
CA GLY A 109 4.24 -8.88 16.28
C GLY A 109 4.57 -10.38 16.19
N GLY A 110 5.86 -10.70 16.30
CA GLY A 110 6.38 -12.07 16.20
C GLY A 110 6.37 -12.63 14.76
N LEU A 111 6.39 -13.96 14.64
CA LEU A 111 6.52 -14.67 13.35
C LEU A 111 5.37 -14.42 12.35
N ARG A 112 4.25 -13.84 12.82
CA ARG A 112 3.06 -13.54 12.00
C ARG A 112 2.87 -12.03 11.79
N MET A 113 3.93 -11.24 11.99
CA MET A 113 3.91 -9.82 11.68
C MET A 113 3.69 -9.58 10.18
N CYS A 114 3.07 -8.44 9.85
CA CYS A 114 2.81 -8.07 8.47
C CYS A 114 4.13 -7.99 7.68
N PRO A 115 4.28 -8.72 6.56
CA PRO A 115 5.48 -8.64 5.74
C PRO A 115 5.64 -7.27 5.06
N GLY A 116 4.57 -6.47 4.99
CA GLY A 116 4.58 -5.13 4.41
C GLY A 116 4.85 -4.00 5.40
N ILE A 117 5.30 -4.27 6.64
CA ILE A 117 5.49 -3.22 7.67
C ILE A 117 6.43 -2.11 7.22
N ASP A 118 7.59 -2.45 6.67
CA ASP A 118 8.60 -1.46 6.27
C ASP A 118 8.13 -0.63 5.09
N TYR A 119 7.48 -1.29 4.12
CA TYR A 119 6.87 -0.62 2.97
C TYR A 119 5.75 0.33 3.40
N ALA A 120 4.87 -0.12 4.31
CA ALA A 120 3.76 0.68 4.79
C ALA A 120 4.25 1.93 5.54
N TRP A 121 5.28 1.80 6.37
CA TRP A 121 5.91 2.96 7.04
C TRP A 121 6.52 3.94 6.04
N LEU A 122 7.27 3.44 5.05
CA LEU A 122 7.85 4.29 4.01
C LEU A 122 6.78 5.09 3.27
N VAL A 123 5.73 4.41 2.78
CA VAL A 123 4.63 5.05 2.05
C VAL A 123 3.91 6.08 2.92
N MET A 124 3.60 5.74 4.18
CA MET A 124 2.92 6.65 5.10
C MET A 124 3.77 7.87 5.43
N LEU A 125 5.05 7.68 5.76
CA LEU A 125 5.95 8.78 6.10
C LEU A 125 6.16 9.71 4.91
N VAL A 126 6.43 9.16 3.72
CA VAL A 126 6.60 9.96 2.50
C VAL A 126 5.32 10.73 2.18
N PHE A 127 4.16 10.07 2.23
CA PHE A 127 2.89 10.73 1.95
C PHE A 127 2.61 11.87 2.95
N ILE A 128 2.68 11.60 4.26
CA ILE A 128 2.39 12.59 5.31
C ILE A 128 3.38 13.73 5.21
N HIS A 129 4.68 13.44 5.06
CA HIS A 129 5.71 14.47 4.91
C HIS A 129 5.40 15.40 3.74
N ASN A 130 5.10 14.85 2.55
CA ASN A 130 4.78 15.69 1.39
C ASN A 130 3.48 16.47 1.62
N LEU A 131 2.45 15.85 2.18
CA LEU A 131 1.17 16.51 2.45
C LEU A 131 1.35 17.71 3.39
N VAL A 132 2.05 17.55 4.51
CA VAL A 132 2.15 18.60 5.55
C VAL A 132 3.21 19.66 5.24
N THR A 133 4.26 19.31 4.50
CA THR A 133 5.37 20.26 4.21
C THR A 133 5.19 21.02 2.92
N LYS A 134 4.49 20.47 1.92
CA LYS A 134 4.35 21.07 0.59
C LYS A 134 2.97 21.68 0.33
N PHE A 135 1.94 21.28 1.06
CA PHE A 135 0.57 21.69 0.78
C PHE A 135 -0.14 22.21 2.04
N ARG A 136 -1.00 23.23 1.85
CA ARG A 136 -2.16 23.47 2.71
C ARG A 136 -3.31 22.66 2.17
N TRP A 137 -4.13 22.11 3.07
CA TRP A 137 -5.23 21.26 2.66
C TRP A 137 -6.43 21.40 3.58
N GLU A 138 -7.62 21.17 3.02
CA GLU A 138 -8.90 21.19 3.73
C GLU A 138 -9.82 20.08 3.22
N GLU A 139 -10.71 19.56 4.08
CA GLU A 139 -11.76 18.63 3.67
C GLU A 139 -12.75 19.37 2.76
N ALA A 140 -12.97 18.87 1.54
CA ALA A 140 -13.96 19.46 0.63
C ALA A 140 -15.40 19.18 1.09
N LEU A 141 -15.61 18.09 1.85
CA LEU A 141 -16.90 17.69 2.40
C LEU A 141 -16.81 17.51 3.93
N PRO A 142 -17.08 18.57 4.70
CA PRO A 142 -17.08 18.48 6.15
C PRO A 142 -18.14 17.48 6.64
N LYS A 143 -17.76 16.61 7.60
CA LYS A 143 -18.64 15.61 8.25
C LYS A 143 -19.12 14.46 7.36
N GLU A 144 -18.33 14.11 6.34
CA GLU A 144 -18.60 12.94 5.51
C GLU A 144 -18.80 11.66 6.34
N LYS A 145 -19.87 10.93 6.02
CA LYS A 145 -20.24 9.67 6.67
C LYS A 145 -19.16 8.63 6.41
N THR A 146 -18.87 7.84 7.45
CA THR A 146 -18.03 6.65 7.34
C THR A 146 -18.93 5.44 7.19
N ILE A 147 -18.70 4.66 6.14
CA ILE A 147 -19.40 3.40 5.86
C ILE A 147 -18.45 2.22 6.10
N PHE A 148 -18.99 1.01 6.24
CA PHE A 148 -18.22 -0.20 6.51
C PHE A 148 -18.58 -1.28 5.48
N VAL A 149 -17.77 -1.43 4.43
CA VAL A 149 -17.96 -2.49 3.41
C VAL A 149 -16.64 -2.79 2.69
N PRO A 150 -15.90 -3.88 2.99
CA PRO A 150 -15.76 -4.63 4.25
C PRO A 150 -14.83 -3.95 5.27
N LEU A 151 -14.20 -2.83 4.88
CA LEU A 151 -13.39 -1.97 5.74
C LEU A 151 -14.14 -0.65 5.97
N ALA A 152 -13.79 0.05 7.05
CA ALA A 152 -14.27 1.41 7.25
C ALA A 152 -13.70 2.30 6.16
N MET A 153 -14.52 3.12 5.51
CA MET A 153 -14.08 4.13 4.54
C MET A 153 -15.07 5.31 4.48
N PRO A 154 -14.61 6.52 4.14
CA PRO A 154 -15.51 7.64 3.84
C PRO A 154 -16.36 7.33 2.60
N GLU A 155 -17.65 7.64 2.64
CA GLU A 155 -18.65 7.26 1.60
C GLU A 155 -18.30 7.78 0.18
N LYS A 156 -17.65 8.93 0.10
CA LYS A 156 -17.18 9.65 -1.10
C LYS A 156 -15.65 9.68 -1.21
N GLY A 157 -14.93 8.95 -0.35
CA GLY A 157 -13.48 8.81 -0.43
C GLY A 157 -12.65 9.98 0.12
N LEU A 158 -13.22 10.84 0.99
CA LEU A 158 -12.53 11.99 1.58
C LEU A 158 -11.91 12.94 0.55
N PRO A 159 -12.74 13.60 -0.29
CA PRO A 159 -12.21 14.61 -1.19
C PRO A 159 -11.57 15.75 -0.38
N ILE A 160 -10.30 16.06 -0.69
CA ILE A 160 -9.55 17.16 -0.10
C ILE A 160 -9.20 18.19 -1.17
N ARG A 161 -9.14 19.46 -0.76
CA ARG A 161 -8.58 20.54 -1.59
C ARG A 161 -7.13 20.74 -1.19
N LEU A 162 -6.25 20.83 -2.19
CA LEU A 162 -4.82 21.07 -2.00
C LEU A 162 -4.47 22.46 -2.53
N GLN A 163 -3.68 23.20 -1.75
CA GLN A 163 -3.06 24.45 -2.16
C GLN A 163 -1.56 24.32 -1.90
N ALA A 164 -0.74 24.46 -2.95
CA ALA A 164 0.72 24.40 -2.79
C ALA A 164 1.22 25.55 -1.90
N HIS A 165 2.20 25.28 -1.03
CA HIS A 165 2.93 26.36 -0.36
C HIS A 165 3.68 27.19 -1.41
N SER A 166 3.57 28.51 -1.33
CA SER A 166 4.13 29.45 -2.32
C SER A 166 5.62 29.23 -2.62
N VAL A 167 6.38 28.71 -1.65
CA VAL A 167 7.81 28.38 -1.75
C VAL A 167 8.12 27.30 -2.83
N TYR A 168 7.12 26.54 -3.29
CA TYR A 168 7.27 25.48 -4.31
C TYR A 168 6.76 25.87 -5.71
N LEU A 169 6.20 27.08 -5.89
CA LEU A 169 5.68 27.52 -7.19
C LEU A 169 6.73 28.26 -8.05
N ASP A 170 7.89 28.59 -7.46
CA ASP A 170 8.97 29.37 -8.10
C ASP A 170 10.23 28.52 -8.45
N LYS A 171 10.10 27.19 -8.55
CA LYS A 171 11.20 26.29 -8.96
C LYS A 171 10.89 25.55 -10.25
#